data_AF-A0A816XG33-F1
#
_entry.id   AF-A0A816XG33-F1
#
_cell.length_a   1.000
_cell.length_b   1.000
_cell.length_c   1.000
_cell.angle_alpha   90.00
_cell.angle_beta   90.00
_cell.angle_gamma   90.00
#
_symmetry.space_group_name_H-M   'P 1'
#
loop_
_entity.id
_entity.type
_entity.pdbx_description
1 polymer ?
#
loop_
_entity_poly.entity_id
_entity_poly.type
_entity_poly.pdbx_seq_one_letter_code
_entity_poly.pdbx_strand_id
1 'polypeptide(L)'
;MRVYLFVIFTLQCYTSIGAHPKLTIDEFFNATSFQSVSLSPNGRHLLVYTRKPAWDSNSYDNSLWLYETDGSKKELITTQYAVFMEPKWSPSGDWFFYYGNDKVTANSTDDRELYRHAGNKDSKSQQQIHLYSVTSDELLSIDIGKATPSALTWSDSDSSLYFAAQSTESAEDADRLYEAEWKDVIQYRRRKPNYGSVIQRIDIKRKHGKVSMIIRKLQVRIGRIFKSNH
;
A
#
# COMPACT_ATOMS: atom_id res chain seq x y z
N MET A 1 15.80 -11.22 -85.59
CA MET A 1 16.76 -10.54 -84.70
C MET A 1 15.97 -10.03 -83.50
N ARG A 2 16.16 -10.62 -82.31
CA ARG A 2 15.33 -10.36 -81.11
C ARG A 2 15.96 -9.24 -80.27
N VAL A 3 15.17 -8.22 -79.95
CA VAL A 3 15.54 -7.10 -79.05
C VAL A 3 15.11 -7.48 -77.62
N TYR A 4 16.02 -7.40 -76.65
CA TYR A 4 15.71 -7.61 -75.23
C TYR A 4 15.47 -6.27 -74.53
N LEU A 5 14.32 -6.15 -73.87
CA LEU A 5 13.91 -5.02 -73.03
C LEU A 5 14.33 -5.30 -71.58
N PHE A 6 15.19 -4.48 -70.98
CA PHE A 6 15.51 -4.54 -69.56
C PHE A 6 14.65 -3.52 -68.81
N VAL A 7 13.76 -4.01 -67.94
CA VAL A 7 12.96 -3.18 -67.02
C VAL A 7 13.65 -3.19 -65.66
N ILE A 8 14.12 -2.03 -65.20
CA ILE A 8 14.67 -1.86 -63.85
C ILE A 8 13.53 -1.40 -62.94
N PHE A 9 13.16 -2.25 -61.98
CA PHE A 9 12.14 -1.94 -60.97
C PHE A 9 12.82 -1.37 -59.73
N THR A 10 12.80 -0.04 -59.57
CA THR A 10 13.34 0.61 -58.36
C THR A 10 12.33 0.49 -57.24
N LEU A 11 12.65 -0.35 -56.24
CA LEU A 11 11.87 -0.51 -55.01
C LEU A 11 12.11 0.72 -54.12
N GLN A 12 11.16 1.65 -54.10
CA GLN A 12 11.23 2.84 -53.26
C GLN A 12 10.71 2.49 -51.86
N CYS A 13 11.64 2.28 -50.93
CA CYS A 13 11.32 2.05 -49.52
C CYS A 13 10.99 3.38 -48.87
N TYR A 14 9.71 3.66 -48.63
CA TYR A 14 9.30 4.79 -47.80
C TYR A 14 9.50 4.41 -46.34
N THR A 15 10.58 4.87 -45.73
CA THR A 15 10.71 4.86 -44.27
C THR A 15 9.83 5.98 -43.72
N SER A 16 8.61 5.64 -43.25
CA SER A 16 7.89 6.57 -42.39
C SER A 16 8.57 6.58 -41.02
N ILE A 17 9.42 7.58 -40.79
CA ILE A 17 9.78 7.95 -39.42
C ILE A 17 8.52 8.63 -38.88
N GLY A 18 7.64 7.86 -38.23
CA GLY A 18 6.47 8.40 -37.57
C GLY A 18 6.90 9.45 -36.55
N ALA A 19 6.46 10.70 -36.73
CA ALA A 19 6.69 11.74 -35.74
C ALA A 19 5.98 11.35 -34.45
N HIS A 20 6.74 11.12 -33.37
CA HIS A 20 6.15 10.91 -32.05
C HIS A 20 5.36 12.16 -31.63
N PRO A 21 4.16 12.00 -31.05
CA PRO A 21 3.39 13.14 -30.55
C PRO A 21 4.22 13.94 -29.53
N LYS A 22 4.12 15.26 -29.59
CA LYS A 22 4.82 16.15 -28.64
C LYS A 22 4.19 15.98 -27.26
N LEU A 23 5.00 15.68 -26.25
CA LEU A 23 4.58 15.64 -24.86
C LEU A 23 3.98 16.99 -24.45
N THR A 24 2.75 16.96 -23.94
CA THR A 24 2.07 18.15 -23.40
C THR A 24 2.30 18.31 -21.90
N ILE A 25 2.11 19.52 -21.38
CA ILE A 25 2.18 19.81 -19.93
C ILE A 25 1.10 19.00 -19.19
N ASP A 26 -0.09 18.89 -19.77
CA ASP A 26 -1.20 18.12 -19.19
C ASP A 26 -0.86 16.63 -19.11
N GLU A 27 -0.26 16.04 -20.14
CA GLU A 27 0.21 14.64 -20.10
C GLU A 27 1.30 14.44 -19.04
N PHE A 28 2.24 15.38 -18.93
CA PHE A 28 3.27 15.33 -17.90
C PHE A 28 2.68 15.33 -16.49
N PHE A 29 1.71 16.20 -16.22
CA PHE A 29 1.06 16.29 -14.91
C PHE A 29 0.06 15.16 -14.66
N ASN A 30 -0.55 14.56 -15.68
CA ASN A 30 -1.46 13.42 -15.53
C ASN A 30 -0.76 12.05 -15.53
N ALA A 31 0.57 12.04 -15.63
CA ALA A 31 1.33 10.80 -15.70
C ALA A 31 1.16 9.96 -14.43
N THR A 32 0.90 8.66 -14.63
CA THR A 32 0.95 7.67 -13.54
C THR A 32 2.41 7.37 -13.22
N SER A 33 2.77 7.54 -11.96
CA SER A 33 4.10 7.17 -11.45
C SER A 33 4.07 5.76 -10.84
N PHE A 34 5.16 5.02 -11.03
CA PHE A 34 5.37 3.71 -10.40
C PHE A 34 6.26 3.92 -9.17
N GLN A 35 5.71 3.67 -7.99
CA GLN A 35 6.35 4.00 -6.72
C GLN A 35 7.11 2.82 -6.14
N SER A 36 6.60 1.60 -6.32
CA SER A 36 7.27 0.37 -5.86
C SER A 36 6.82 -0.85 -6.67
N VAL A 37 7.72 -1.83 -6.76
CA VAL A 37 7.52 -3.12 -7.41
C VAL A 37 8.07 -4.21 -6.50
N SER A 38 7.29 -5.25 -6.22
CA SER A 38 7.67 -6.31 -5.29
C SER A 38 7.27 -7.69 -5.82
N LEU A 39 8.28 -8.52 -6.10
CA LEU A 39 8.10 -9.88 -6.60
C LEU A 39 7.86 -10.85 -5.43
N SER A 40 6.91 -11.77 -5.58
CA SER A 40 6.69 -12.84 -4.61
C SER A 40 7.93 -13.75 -4.50
N PRO A 41 8.21 -14.36 -3.34
CA PRO A 41 9.34 -15.29 -3.18
C PRO A 41 9.36 -16.45 -4.18
N ASN A 42 8.19 -16.93 -4.58
CA ASN A 42 8.05 -17.98 -5.60
C ASN A 42 8.20 -17.48 -7.05
N GLY A 43 8.35 -16.17 -7.25
CA GLY A 43 8.56 -15.54 -8.55
C GLY A 43 7.35 -15.52 -9.48
N ARG A 44 6.15 -15.90 -9.01
CA ARG A 44 4.94 -16.01 -9.84
C ARG A 44 4.06 -14.76 -9.83
N HIS A 45 4.19 -13.92 -8.82
CA HIS A 45 3.31 -12.78 -8.62
C HIS A 45 4.10 -11.50 -8.42
N LEU A 46 3.58 -10.39 -8.94
CA LEU A 46 4.18 -9.08 -8.83
C LEU A 46 3.17 -8.10 -8.23
N LEU A 47 3.56 -7.45 -7.14
CA LEU A 47 2.85 -6.28 -6.64
C LEU A 47 3.44 -5.02 -7.25
N VAL A 48 2.57 -4.14 -7.71
CA VAL A 48 2.96 -2.85 -8.29
C VAL A 48 2.13 -1.75 -7.62
N TYR A 49 2.82 -0.83 -6.96
CA TYR A 49 2.21 0.37 -6.39
C TYR A 49 2.36 1.53 -7.39
N THR A 50 1.24 2.07 -7.84
CA THR A 50 1.16 3.24 -8.73
C THR A 50 0.51 4.42 -8.04
N ARG A 51 0.96 5.62 -8.37
CA ARG A 51 0.39 6.87 -7.88
C ARG A 51 0.03 7.79 -9.04
N LYS A 52 -1.22 8.25 -9.08
CA LYS A 52 -1.76 9.14 -10.11
C LYS A 52 -2.43 10.36 -9.45
N PRO A 53 -2.28 11.58 -9.98
CA PRO A 53 -3.02 12.73 -9.50
C PRO A 53 -4.52 12.59 -9.69
N ALA A 54 -5.29 12.91 -8.65
CA ALA A 54 -6.74 12.99 -8.66
C ALA A 54 -7.15 14.45 -8.48
N TRP A 55 -7.30 15.16 -9.60
CA TRP A 55 -7.50 16.62 -9.60
C TRP A 55 -8.82 17.05 -8.97
N ASP A 56 -9.90 16.27 -9.17
CA ASP A 56 -11.23 16.57 -8.65
C ASP A 56 -11.27 16.59 -7.11
N SER A 57 -10.42 15.80 -6.47
CA SER A 57 -10.32 15.66 -5.02
C SER A 57 -9.11 16.40 -4.42
N ASN A 58 -8.30 17.06 -5.25
CA ASN A 58 -7.01 17.63 -4.87
C ASN A 58 -6.15 16.62 -4.08
N SER A 59 -6.11 15.37 -4.55
CA SER A 59 -5.40 14.27 -3.90
C SER A 59 -4.65 13.40 -4.91
N TYR A 60 -4.24 12.21 -4.49
CA TYR A 60 -3.62 11.21 -5.35
C TYR A 60 -4.32 9.87 -5.16
N ASP A 61 -4.56 9.18 -6.27
CA ASP A 61 -4.96 7.77 -6.27
C ASP A 61 -3.72 6.92 -6.04
N ASN A 62 -3.77 6.09 -5.00
CA ASN A 62 -2.70 5.19 -4.62
C ASN A 62 -3.15 3.77 -4.89
N SER A 63 -2.89 3.28 -6.09
CA SER A 63 -3.38 1.98 -6.53
C SER A 63 -2.34 0.89 -6.31
N LEU A 64 -2.75 -0.18 -5.64
CA LEU A 64 -1.97 -1.40 -5.51
C LEU A 64 -2.52 -2.45 -6.48
N TRP A 65 -1.65 -2.96 -7.34
CA TRP A 65 -1.98 -3.93 -8.37
C TRP A 65 -1.26 -5.25 -8.10
N LEU A 66 -1.92 -6.35 -8.46
CA LEU A 66 -1.37 -7.71 -8.46
C LEU A 66 -1.32 -8.21 -9.91
N TYR A 67 -0.16 -8.70 -10.32
CA TYR A 67 0.05 -9.30 -11.64
C TYR A 67 0.58 -10.73 -11.49
N GLU A 68 0.17 -11.62 -12.38
CA GLU A 68 0.91 -12.86 -12.65
C GLU A 68 2.11 -12.53 -13.54
N THR A 69 3.27 -13.11 -13.25
CA THR A 69 4.51 -12.82 -13.98
C THR A 69 4.53 -13.39 -15.40
N ASP A 70 3.64 -14.35 -15.70
CA ASP A 70 3.42 -14.86 -17.05
C ASP A 70 2.50 -13.95 -17.89
N GLY A 71 1.95 -12.89 -17.30
CA GLY A 71 1.04 -11.95 -17.95
C GLY A 71 -0.41 -12.44 -18.08
N SER A 72 -0.76 -13.61 -17.53
CA SER A 72 -2.09 -14.20 -17.65
C SER A 72 -3.19 -13.43 -16.91
N LYS A 73 -2.84 -12.74 -15.82
CA LYS A 73 -3.79 -12.03 -14.97
C LYS A 73 -3.19 -10.72 -14.44
N LYS A 74 -4.05 -9.69 -14.39
CA LYS A 74 -3.85 -8.41 -13.70
C LYS A 74 -5.08 -8.12 -12.87
N GLU A 75 -4.88 -7.73 -11.62
CA GLU A 75 -5.95 -7.42 -10.68
C GLU A 75 -5.65 -6.13 -9.91
N LEU A 76 -6.66 -5.27 -9.76
CA LEU A 76 -6.59 -4.09 -8.89
C LEU A 76 -6.99 -4.50 -7.48
N ILE A 77 -6.08 -4.35 -6.52
CA ILE A 77 -6.34 -4.71 -5.12
C ILE A 77 -7.04 -3.56 -4.40
N THR A 78 -6.49 -2.35 -4.44
CA THR A 78 -7.10 -1.16 -3.82
C THR A 78 -6.67 0.11 -4.53
N THR A 79 -7.47 1.18 -4.47
CA THR A 79 -7.14 2.54 -4.97
C THR A 79 -6.72 3.50 -3.84
N GLN A 80 -6.82 3.06 -2.58
CA GLN A 80 -6.53 3.85 -1.38
C GLN A 80 -5.47 3.17 -0.52
N TYR A 81 -4.37 2.77 -1.17
CA TYR A 81 -3.20 2.21 -0.49
C TYR A 81 -2.45 3.29 0.31
N ALA A 82 -2.04 2.95 1.53
CA ALA A 82 -1.34 3.87 2.42
C ALA A 82 0.15 3.96 2.07
N VAL A 83 0.55 5.14 1.60
CA VAL A 83 1.88 5.41 1.02
C VAL A 83 3.06 5.20 1.96
N PHE A 84 2.84 5.17 3.27
CA PHE A 84 3.90 5.10 4.28
C PHE A 84 4.24 3.66 4.70
N MET A 85 3.53 2.64 4.19
CA MET A 85 3.77 1.27 4.61
C MET A 85 3.72 0.27 3.47
N GLU A 86 4.90 -0.01 2.90
CA GLU A 86 5.13 -0.94 1.78
C GLU A 86 4.42 -2.29 1.94
N PRO A 87 3.82 -2.85 0.87
CA PRO A 87 3.21 -4.16 0.97
C PRO A 87 4.32 -5.21 1.11
N LYS A 88 4.09 -6.24 1.92
CA LYS A 88 5.07 -7.32 2.10
C LYS A 88 4.46 -8.69 1.86
N TRP A 89 5.13 -9.43 0.99
CA TRP A 89 4.90 -10.85 0.78
C TRP A 89 5.20 -11.66 2.04
N SER A 90 4.42 -12.70 2.26
CA SER A 90 4.78 -13.76 3.19
C SER A 90 5.96 -14.56 2.62
N PRO A 91 6.79 -15.17 3.48
CA PRO A 91 7.90 -16.02 3.06
C PRO A 91 7.52 -17.13 2.05
N SER A 92 6.33 -17.73 2.15
CA SER A 92 5.87 -18.70 1.14
C SER A 92 5.49 -18.06 -0.21
N GLY A 93 5.14 -16.78 -0.22
CA GLY A 93 4.62 -16.06 -1.39
C GLY A 93 3.15 -16.28 -1.69
N ASP A 94 2.42 -17.02 -0.85
CA ASP A 94 0.97 -17.23 -1.03
C ASP A 94 0.14 -16.04 -0.54
N TRP A 95 0.72 -15.20 0.30
CA TRP A 95 0.04 -14.07 0.94
C TRP A 95 0.85 -12.79 0.79
N PHE A 96 0.16 -11.65 0.82
CA PHE A 96 0.79 -10.38 1.09
C PHE A 96 -0.08 -9.54 2.00
N PHE A 97 0.55 -8.66 2.76
CA PHE A 97 -0.15 -7.66 3.53
C PHE A 97 -0.07 -6.30 2.84
N TYR A 98 -1.08 -5.46 3.06
CA TYR A 98 -1.04 -4.05 2.75
C TYR A 98 -1.82 -3.26 3.82
N TYR A 99 -1.64 -1.95 3.85
CA TYR A 99 -2.43 -1.05 4.69
C TYR A 99 -3.10 -0.01 3.82
N GLY A 100 -4.38 0.23 4.08
CA GLY A 100 -5.23 1.03 3.21
C GLY A 100 -6.68 0.70 3.48
N ASN A 101 -7.53 0.97 2.50
CA ASN A 101 -8.94 0.57 2.57
C ASN A 101 -9.15 -0.84 2.00
N ASP A 102 -10.37 -1.35 2.18
CA ASP A 102 -10.80 -2.64 1.66
C ASP A 102 -10.50 -2.85 0.17
N LYS A 103 -10.43 -4.13 -0.22
CA LYS A 103 -10.22 -4.54 -1.60
C LYS A 103 -11.35 -4.02 -2.48
N VAL A 104 -11.00 -3.55 -3.68
CA VAL A 104 -11.99 -3.18 -4.70
C VAL A 104 -12.83 -4.41 -5.04
N THR A 105 -14.16 -4.29 -4.94
CA THR A 105 -15.10 -5.36 -5.32
C THR A 105 -15.69 -5.11 -6.71
N ALA A 106 -16.01 -6.19 -7.43
CA ALA A 106 -16.48 -6.17 -8.81
C ALA A 106 -17.79 -5.38 -9.04
N ASN A 107 -18.52 -5.02 -7.98
CA ASN A 107 -19.72 -4.17 -8.08
C ASN A 107 -19.40 -2.69 -8.32
N SER A 108 -18.13 -2.31 -8.29
CA SER A 108 -17.66 -1.00 -8.73
C SER A 108 -17.39 -1.04 -10.24
N THR A 109 -18.46 -1.17 -11.04
CA THR A 109 -18.40 -1.37 -12.49
C THR A 109 -18.11 -0.10 -13.30
N ASP A 110 -18.09 1.06 -12.65
CA ASP A 110 -17.64 2.31 -13.28
C ASP A 110 -16.24 2.66 -12.74
N ASP A 111 -15.25 2.65 -13.62
CA ASP A 111 -13.89 3.12 -13.31
C ASP A 111 -13.92 4.51 -12.67
N ARG A 112 -14.90 5.37 -13.02
CA ARG A 112 -15.05 6.70 -12.39
C ARG A 112 -15.53 6.63 -10.94
N GLU A 113 -16.38 5.66 -10.58
CA GLU A 113 -16.84 5.47 -9.20
C GLU A 113 -15.72 4.92 -8.30
N LEU A 114 -14.82 4.08 -8.85
CA LEU A 114 -13.63 3.59 -8.13
C LEU A 114 -12.71 4.71 -7.63
N TYR A 115 -12.57 5.79 -8.41
CA TYR A 115 -11.71 6.92 -8.08
C TYR A 115 -12.46 8.07 -7.37
N ARG A 116 -13.80 8.15 -7.45
CA ARG A 116 -14.60 9.16 -6.71
C ARG A 116 -14.50 9.01 -5.19
N HIS A 117 -14.45 7.79 -4.68
CA HIS A 117 -14.41 7.53 -3.23
C HIS A 117 -13.04 7.82 -2.58
N ALA A 118 -11.97 8.02 -3.35
CA ALA A 118 -10.65 8.36 -2.83
C ALA A 118 -10.55 9.83 -2.35
N GLY A 119 -11.52 10.67 -2.68
CA GLY A 119 -11.54 12.09 -2.34
C GLY A 119 -12.38 12.50 -1.12
N ASN A 120 -13.16 11.59 -0.54
CA ASN A 120 -14.09 11.97 0.52
C ASN A 120 -13.39 12.07 1.89
N LYS A 121 -13.00 13.29 2.28
CA LYS A 121 -12.43 13.61 3.60
C LYS A 121 -13.38 13.34 4.77
N ASP A 122 -14.69 13.22 4.53
CA ASP A 122 -15.70 12.99 5.59
C ASP A 122 -15.93 11.50 5.89
N SER A 123 -15.44 10.61 5.03
CA SER A 123 -15.36 9.20 5.42
C SER A 123 -14.14 9.07 6.32
N LYS A 124 -14.36 8.88 7.63
CA LYS A 124 -13.34 8.33 8.54
C LYS A 124 -12.99 6.92 8.05
N SER A 125 -12.32 6.78 6.91
CA SER A 125 -11.78 5.53 6.43
C SER A 125 -10.69 5.15 7.41
N GLN A 126 -11.06 4.29 8.37
CA GLN A 126 -10.07 3.64 9.20
C GLN A 126 -9.31 2.70 8.28
N GLN A 127 -8.16 3.16 7.80
CA GLN A 127 -7.22 2.30 7.10
C GLN A 127 -6.89 1.13 8.04
N GLN A 128 -7.02 -0.08 7.53
CA GLN A 128 -6.81 -1.31 8.27
C GLN A 128 -5.62 -2.06 7.68
N ILE A 129 -5.08 -2.97 8.47
CA ILE A 129 -4.09 -3.93 7.96
C ILE A 129 -4.89 -5.02 7.27
N HIS A 130 -4.68 -5.17 5.98
CA HIS A 130 -5.29 -6.23 5.19
C HIS A 130 -4.26 -7.30 4.89
N LEU A 131 -4.69 -8.55 5.00
CA LEU A 131 -3.95 -9.71 4.59
C LEU A 131 -4.71 -10.40 3.44
N TYR A 132 -4.07 -10.49 2.29
CA TYR A 132 -4.67 -11.06 1.09
C TYR A 132 -3.96 -12.34 0.67
N SER A 133 -4.75 -13.38 0.36
CA SER A 133 -4.29 -14.65 -0.19
C SER A 133 -4.41 -14.64 -1.71
N VAL A 134 -3.30 -14.86 -2.40
CA VAL A 134 -3.30 -14.97 -3.86
C VAL A 134 -3.86 -16.31 -4.33
N THR A 135 -3.73 -17.35 -3.51
CA THR A 135 -4.15 -18.71 -3.86
C THR A 135 -5.65 -18.96 -3.65
N SER A 136 -6.24 -18.36 -2.61
CA SER A 136 -7.65 -18.55 -2.25
C SER A 136 -8.53 -17.33 -2.54
N ASP A 137 -7.95 -16.22 -3.00
CA ASP A 137 -8.64 -14.92 -3.16
C ASP A 137 -9.34 -14.45 -1.87
N GLU A 138 -8.79 -14.83 -0.72
CA GLU A 138 -9.32 -14.49 0.59
C GLU A 138 -8.70 -13.18 1.10
N LEU A 139 -9.56 -12.25 1.56
CA LEU A 139 -9.14 -11.01 2.22
C LEU A 139 -9.50 -11.08 3.70
N LEU A 140 -8.50 -10.85 4.56
CA LEU A 140 -8.65 -10.79 6.00
C LEU A 140 -8.25 -9.39 6.48
N SER A 141 -9.18 -8.66 7.06
CA SER A 141 -8.93 -7.32 7.60
C SER A 141 -8.70 -7.39 9.11
N ILE A 142 -7.66 -6.70 9.58
CA ILE A 142 -7.28 -6.62 10.99
C ILE A 142 -7.56 -5.18 11.45
N ASP A 143 -8.50 -5.06 12.39
CA ASP A 143 -8.76 -3.81 13.08
C ASP A 143 -7.71 -3.57 14.18
N ILE A 144 -7.01 -2.45 14.06
CA ILE A 144 -6.00 -1.97 15.02
C ILE A 144 -6.49 -0.73 15.79
N GLY A 145 -7.79 -0.43 15.71
CA GLY A 145 -8.43 0.72 16.35
C GLY A 145 -7.88 2.04 15.80
N LYS A 146 -7.54 2.96 16.71
CA LYS A 146 -6.90 4.24 16.33
C LYS A 146 -5.37 4.18 16.24
N ALA A 147 -4.79 2.98 16.24
CA ALA A 147 -3.34 2.85 16.14
C ALA A 147 -2.88 3.02 14.68
N THR A 148 -1.73 3.66 14.48
CA THR A 148 -1.09 3.75 13.17
C THR A 148 0.10 2.81 13.13
N PRO A 149 0.11 1.81 12.22
CA PRO A 149 1.23 0.90 12.10
C PRO A 149 2.40 1.63 11.44
N SER A 150 3.61 1.32 11.90
CA SER A 150 4.85 1.97 11.48
C SER A 150 5.87 0.98 10.91
N ALA A 151 5.77 -0.27 11.33
CA ALA A 151 6.60 -1.36 10.83
C ALA A 151 5.85 -2.68 10.96
N LEU A 152 6.07 -3.58 10.02
CA LEU A 152 5.44 -4.90 9.99
C LEU A 152 6.36 -5.93 9.33
N THR A 153 6.37 -7.14 9.85
CA THR A 153 7.14 -8.27 9.30
C THR A 153 6.48 -9.61 9.57
N TRP A 154 6.73 -10.57 8.69
CA TRP A 154 6.30 -11.97 8.82
C TRP A 154 7.29 -12.78 9.66
N SER A 155 6.80 -13.86 10.27
CA SER A 155 7.62 -15.00 10.66
C SER A 155 7.97 -15.85 9.45
N ASP A 156 9.16 -16.46 9.40
CA ASP A 156 9.62 -17.33 8.31
C ASP A 156 8.67 -18.51 7.99
N SER A 157 7.86 -18.92 8.96
CA SER A 157 6.90 -20.02 8.84
C SER A 157 5.49 -19.61 8.40
N ASP A 158 5.26 -18.37 7.95
CA ASP A 158 3.94 -17.83 7.55
C ASP A 158 2.84 -17.87 8.64
N SER A 159 3.18 -18.27 9.86
CA SER A 159 2.22 -18.51 10.94
C SER A 159 1.99 -17.30 11.84
N SER A 160 2.85 -16.29 11.75
CA SER A 160 2.76 -15.11 12.61
C SER A 160 3.20 -13.84 11.91
N LEU A 161 2.59 -12.73 12.32
CA LEU A 161 2.91 -11.38 11.89
C LEU A 161 3.32 -10.56 13.11
N TYR A 162 4.30 -9.69 12.98
CA TYR A 162 4.71 -8.77 14.01
C TYR A 162 4.59 -7.36 13.47
N PHE A 163 3.99 -6.46 14.25
CA PHE A 163 3.92 -5.06 13.87
C PHE A 163 4.13 -4.13 15.05
N ALA A 164 4.70 -2.97 14.76
CA ALA A 164 4.83 -1.87 15.70
C ALA A 164 3.85 -0.77 15.30
N ALA A 165 3.05 -0.30 16.26
CA ALA A 165 2.07 0.76 16.04
C ALA A 165 2.12 1.82 17.13
N GLN A 166 1.80 3.05 16.76
CA GLN A 166 1.63 4.16 17.70
C GLN A 166 0.14 4.35 17.97
N SER A 167 -0.26 4.29 19.24
CA SER A 167 -1.64 4.60 19.62
C SER A 167 -1.86 6.12 19.70
N THR A 168 -2.96 6.59 19.14
CA THR A 168 -3.41 7.98 19.22
C THR A 168 -4.40 8.23 20.38
N GLU A 169 -5.04 7.20 20.93
CA GLU A 169 -5.94 7.33 22.09
C GLU A 169 -5.23 7.96 23.29
N SER A 170 -3.98 7.53 23.50
CA SER A 170 -3.14 8.02 24.56
C SER A 170 -2.66 9.47 24.32
N ALA A 171 -2.82 10.00 23.10
CA ALA A 171 -2.58 11.40 22.79
C ALA A 171 -3.82 12.28 23.06
N GLU A 172 -5.03 11.83 22.72
CA GLU A 172 -6.28 12.55 23.01
C GLU A 172 -6.57 12.64 24.51
N ASP A 173 -6.37 11.54 25.26
CA ASP A 173 -6.52 11.53 26.72
C ASP A 173 -5.41 12.32 27.41
N ALA A 174 -4.18 12.25 26.90
CA ALA A 174 -3.10 13.11 27.37
C ALA A 174 -3.45 14.58 27.13
N ASP A 175 -3.89 14.96 25.94
CA ASP A 175 -4.18 16.36 25.62
C ASP A 175 -5.31 16.90 26.49
N ARG A 176 -6.37 16.13 26.76
CA ARG A 176 -7.42 16.51 27.71
C ARG A 176 -6.94 16.63 29.16
N LEU A 177 -6.10 15.70 29.63
CA LEU A 177 -5.53 15.77 30.99
C LEU A 177 -4.55 16.93 31.13
N TYR A 178 -3.77 17.23 30.10
CA TYR A 178 -2.77 18.30 30.10
C TYR A 178 -3.39 19.67 29.86
N GLU A 179 -4.50 19.78 29.12
CA GLU A 179 -5.27 21.04 28.91
C GLU A 179 -5.78 21.65 30.22
N ALA A 180 -6.07 20.80 31.21
CA ALA A 180 -6.45 21.23 32.56
C ALA A 180 -5.28 21.77 33.41
N GLU A 181 -4.02 21.53 33.02
CA GLU A 181 -2.82 21.85 33.82
C GLU A 181 -2.01 23.06 33.29
N TRP A 182 -2.57 23.86 32.36
CA TRP A 182 -1.85 24.96 31.68
C TRP A 182 -1.46 26.14 32.57
N LYS A 183 -0.31 26.05 33.24
CA LYS A 183 0.34 27.22 33.89
C LYS A 183 1.83 27.44 33.61
N ASP A 184 2.54 26.59 32.87
CA ASP A 184 3.96 26.86 32.61
C ASP A 184 4.47 26.34 31.24
N VAL A 185 5.13 27.23 30.49
CA VAL A 185 5.49 27.11 29.06
C VAL A 185 6.74 26.24 28.85
N ILE A 186 7.50 25.93 29.90
CA ILE A 186 8.81 25.26 29.79
C ILE A 186 8.68 23.73 29.57
N GLN A 187 7.56 23.09 29.94
CA GLN A 187 7.39 21.64 29.79
C GLN A 187 7.08 21.18 28.36
N TYR A 188 6.71 22.08 27.44
CA TYR A 188 6.29 21.73 26.07
C TYR A 188 7.33 20.93 25.26
N ARG A 189 8.64 21.10 25.56
CA ARG A 189 9.72 20.38 24.84
C ARG A 189 10.04 18.99 25.39
N ARG A 190 9.52 18.60 26.57
CA ARG A 190 9.68 17.23 27.06
C ARG A 190 8.56 16.40 26.46
N ARG A 191 8.91 15.53 25.50
CA ARG A 191 8.06 14.51 24.85
C ARG A 191 6.81 14.18 25.69
N LYS A 192 5.61 14.39 25.14
CA LYS A 192 4.34 13.91 25.73
C LYS A 192 4.56 12.45 26.19
N PRO A 193 4.44 12.12 27.49
CA PRO A 193 4.85 10.82 28.05
C PRO A 193 4.10 9.61 27.46
N ASN A 194 3.04 9.87 26.71
CA ASN A 194 1.96 8.93 26.47
C ASN A 194 1.81 8.51 25.01
N TYR A 195 2.72 8.83 24.07
CA TYR A 195 2.70 8.11 22.78
C TYR A 195 3.19 6.68 22.99
N GLY A 196 2.29 5.80 23.42
CA GLY A 196 2.58 4.40 23.66
C GLY A 196 2.81 3.68 22.33
N SER A 197 4.06 3.57 21.90
CA SER A 197 4.44 2.60 20.87
C SER A 197 4.23 1.19 21.43
N VAL A 198 3.45 0.38 20.71
CA VAL A 198 3.19 -1.02 21.07
C VAL A 198 3.74 -1.93 19.98
N ILE A 199 4.32 -3.04 20.40
CA ILE A 199 4.60 -4.16 19.50
C ILE A 199 3.51 -5.21 19.73
N GLN A 200 2.89 -5.65 18.65
CA GLN A 200 1.88 -6.70 18.66
C GLN A 200 2.32 -7.84 17.75
N ARG A 201 1.91 -9.05 18.13
CA ARG A 201 2.04 -10.27 17.33
C ARG A 201 0.64 -10.74 16.97
N ILE A 202 0.46 -11.17 15.73
CA ILE A 202 -0.76 -11.83 15.27
C ILE A 202 -0.40 -13.27 14.94
N ASP A 203 -1.07 -14.21 15.59
CA ASP A 203 -0.99 -15.62 15.23
C ASP A 203 -2.06 -15.94 14.19
N ILE A 204 -1.63 -16.51 13.06
CA ILE A 204 -2.51 -16.93 11.98
C ILE A 204 -2.67 -18.45 12.08
N LYS A 205 -3.89 -18.88 12.41
CA LYS A 205 -4.25 -20.29 12.53
C LYS A 205 -5.13 -20.70 11.36
N ARG A 206 -4.71 -21.72 10.63
CA ARG A 206 -5.43 -22.30 9.49
C ARG A 206 -6.01 -23.64 9.91
N LYS A 207 -7.34 -23.83 9.84
CA LYS A 207 -8.00 -25.09 10.20
C LYS A 207 -9.17 -25.35 9.26
N HIS A 208 -9.16 -26.51 8.58
CA HIS A 208 -10.20 -26.93 7.61
C HIS A 208 -10.57 -25.84 6.58
N GLY A 209 -9.57 -25.23 5.94
CA GLY A 209 -9.79 -24.17 4.95
C GLY A 209 -10.26 -22.83 5.52
N LYS A 210 -10.46 -22.71 6.84
CA LYS A 210 -10.78 -21.44 7.51
C LYS A 210 -9.53 -20.86 8.14
N VAL A 211 -9.26 -19.59 7.87
CA VAL A 211 -8.21 -18.82 8.54
C VAL A 211 -8.81 -18.09 9.74
N SER A 212 -8.08 -18.08 10.85
CA SER A 212 -8.43 -17.33 12.05
C SER A 212 -7.19 -16.62 12.58
N MET A 213 -7.37 -15.42 13.13
CA MET A 213 -6.29 -14.61 13.65
C MET A 213 -6.48 -14.36 15.14
N ILE A 214 -5.39 -14.40 15.88
CA ILE A 214 -5.37 -14.06 17.31
C ILE A 214 -4.32 -12.98 17.52
N ILE A 215 -4.75 -11.79 17.91
CA ILE A 215 -3.86 -10.67 18.22
C ILE A 215 -3.39 -10.80 19.67
N ARG A 216 -2.08 -10.71 19.88
CA ARG A 216 -1.43 -10.72 21.18
C ARG A 216 -0.55 -9.49 21.32
N LYS A 217 -0.71 -8.74 22.40
CA LYS A 217 0.22 -7.66 22.76
C LYS A 217 1.52 -8.27 23.27
N LEU A 218 2.64 -7.92 22.65
CA LEU A 218 3.95 -8.22 23.22
C LEU A 218 4.26 -7.13 24.26
N GLN A 219 4.42 -7.51 25.52
CA GLN A 219 4.87 -6.58 26.57
C GLN A 219 6.35 -6.27 26.37
N VAL A 220 6.67 -5.43 25.39
CA VAL A 220 8.01 -4.85 25.24
C VAL A 220 7.87 -3.35 25.45
N ARG A 221 8.33 -2.85 26.62
CA ARG A 221 8.45 -1.41 26.86
C ARG A 221 9.71 -0.91 26.15
N ILE A 222 9.58 -0.40 24.94
CA ILE A 222 10.65 0.35 24.29
C ILE A 222 10.61 1.76 24.86
N GLY A 223 11.42 2.05 25.89
CA GLY A 223 11.39 3.38 26.51
C GLY A 223 12.03 3.59 27.88
N ARG A 224 13.19 2.98 28.16
CA ARG A 224 14.13 3.58 29.13
C ARG A 224 15.46 3.80 28.42
N ILE A 225 15.60 4.95 27.75
CA ILE A 225 16.93 5.48 27.49
C ILE A 225 17.48 5.81 28.88
N PHE A 226 18.56 5.13 29.27
CA PHE A 226 19.25 5.32 30.53
C PHE A 226 19.45 6.83 30.77
N LYS A 227 19.04 7.32 31.94
CA LYS A 227 19.62 8.56 32.46
C LYS A 227 21.10 8.27 32.65
N SER A 228 21.95 8.88 31.83
CA SER A 228 23.36 9.04 32.16
C SER A 228 23.40 9.83 33.47
N ASN A 229 23.95 9.20 34.52
CA ASN A 229 24.30 9.90 35.75
C ASN A 229 25.57 10.69 35.46
N HIS A 230 25.42 12.01 35.28
CA HIS A 230 26.47 12.99 35.47
C HIS A 230 25.91 14.10 36.34
#